data_AF-A0A929VR24-F1
#
_entry.id   AF-A0A929VR24-F1
#
_cell.length_a   1.000
_cell.length_b   1.000
_cell.length_c   1.000
_cell.angle_alpha   90.00
_cell.angle_beta   90.00
_cell.angle_gamma   90.00
#
_symmetry.space_group_name_H-M   'P 1'
#
loop_
_entity.id
_entity.type
_entity.pdbx_description
1 polymer ?
#
loop_
_entity_poly.entity_id
_entity_poly.type
_entity_poly.pdbx_seq_one_letter_code
_entity_poly.pdbx_strand_id
1 'polypeptide(L)'
;LADAKKLQAKSVEEARLEDVKRQEQKIDYKALPVMFKQGKFKMTLKMIVNENADNNSEFYFDVKNEEEFGYVVDPFSAKLNYTIGNVDYEINSDDVYVTDMDKRILSSLDNDYDDTLFITLKQIPNDVHKATLSFNIYKVGEENKITKVIMPIEF
;
A
#
# COMPACT_ATOMS: atom_id res chain seq x y z
N LEU A 1 10.23 -32.67 -12.42
CA LEU A 1 9.88 -31.24 -12.51
C LEU A 1 8.49 -31.17 -13.10
N ALA A 2 7.42 -30.75 -12.44
CA ALA A 2 7.24 -30.22 -11.09
C ALA A 2 5.84 -30.66 -10.60
N ASP A 3 5.77 -31.17 -9.37
CA ASP A 3 4.54 -31.62 -8.72
C ASP A 3 3.90 -30.44 -7.97
N ALA A 4 2.65 -30.12 -8.31
CA ALA A 4 1.71 -29.67 -7.30
C ALA A 4 1.26 -30.91 -6.50
N LYS A 5 1.51 -30.97 -5.19
CA LYS A 5 1.10 -32.12 -4.35
C LYS A 5 -0.15 -31.78 -3.53
N LYS A 6 -1.25 -32.47 -3.85
CA LYS A 6 -2.61 -32.35 -3.31
C LYS A 6 -3.03 -33.72 -2.73
N LEU A 7 -3.92 -33.78 -1.72
CA LEU A 7 -4.90 -34.87 -1.52
C LEU A 7 -6.09 -34.42 -0.63
N GLN A 8 -7.28 -34.84 -1.05
CA GLN A 8 -8.70 -34.51 -0.77
C GLN A 8 -9.26 -34.97 0.61
N ALA A 9 -10.47 -34.65 1.13
CA ALA A 9 -11.66 -33.87 0.71
C ALA A 9 -12.69 -33.62 1.87
N LYS A 10 -13.76 -32.87 1.52
CA LYS A 10 -15.15 -32.74 2.07
C LYS A 10 -15.41 -31.55 3.00
N SER A 11 -16.51 -30.79 2.90
CA SER A 11 -17.69 -30.82 2.01
C SER A 11 -18.30 -29.42 1.90
N VAL A 12 -18.94 -29.14 0.76
CA VAL A 12 -19.79 -27.98 0.49
C VAL A 12 -21.12 -28.20 1.22
N GLU A 13 -21.35 -27.61 2.39
CA GLU A 13 -22.70 -27.46 2.96
C GLU A 13 -22.66 -26.62 4.25
N GLU A 14 -22.56 -25.29 4.14
CA GLU A 14 -23.03 -24.33 5.18
C GLU A 14 -22.95 -22.88 4.64
N ALA A 15 -23.26 -22.72 3.35
CA ALA A 15 -23.57 -21.42 2.80
C ALA A 15 -25.03 -21.11 3.13
N ARG A 16 -25.30 -20.56 4.32
CA ARG A 16 -26.29 -19.48 4.51
C ARG A 16 -26.54 -19.15 5.98
N LEU A 17 -26.45 -17.84 6.24
CA LEU A 17 -27.02 -17.10 7.36
C LEU A 17 -26.43 -17.45 8.73
N GLU A 18 -25.50 -16.62 9.20
CA GLU A 18 -25.81 -15.63 10.24
C GLU A 18 -24.60 -14.72 10.53
N ASP A 19 -24.92 -13.47 10.85
CA ASP A 19 -24.08 -12.44 11.45
C ASP A 19 -22.90 -11.88 10.65
N VAL A 20 -23.28 -10.93 9.78
CA VAL A 20 -22.55 -9.67 9.57
C VAL A 20 -22.35 -8.99 10.94
N LYS A 21 -21.34 -9.43 11.68
CA LYS A 21 -20.54 -8.52 12.48
C LYS A 21 -19.27 -8.31 11.68
N ARG A 22 -19.29 -7.28 10.81
CA ARG A 22 -18.06 -6.53 10.54
C ARG A 22 -17.60 -6.08 11.93
N GLN A 23 -16.78 -6.90 12.58
CA GLN A 23 -15.96 -6.41 13.67
C GLN A 23 -15.12 -5.34 12.98
N GLU A 24 -15.51 -4.09 13.17
CA GLU A 24 -14.60 -2.96 13.04
C GLU A 24 -13.40 -3.34 13.91
N GLN A 25 -12.42 -4.01 13.31
CA GLN A 25 -11.11 -4.17 13.92
C GLN A 25 -10.64 -2.74 14.06
N LYS A 26 -10.78 -2.23 15.28
CA LYS A 26 -10.26 -0.95 15.70
C LYS A 26 -8.75 -1.12 15.68
N ILE A 27 -8.14 -0.91 14.53
CA ILE A 27 -6.69 -0.98 14.43
C ILE A 27 -6.16 0.38 14.89
N ASP A 28 -5.76 0.43 16.15
CA ASP A 28 -5.15 1.61 16.76
C ASP A 28 -3.65 1.59 16.44
N TYR A 29 -3.32 1.95 15.21
CA TYR A 29 -1.94 2.11 14.75
C TYR A 29 -1.31 3.31 15.44
N LYS A 30 -0.54 3.08 16.51
CA LYS A 30 0.06 4.14 17.34
C LYS A 30 0.93 5.15 16.58
N ALA A 31 1.39 4.83 15.36
CA ALA A 31 2.32 5.65 14.59
C ALA A 31 1.71 6.32 13.34
N LEU A 32 0.41 6.11 13.04
CA LEU A 32 -0.25 6.84 11.95
C LEU A 32 -0.75 8.21 12.46
N PRO A 33 -0.65 9.28 11.65
CA PRO A 33 -0.20 9.28 10.26
C PRO A 33 1.33 9.41 10.06
N VAL A 34 1.87 8.77 9.02
CA VAL A 34 3.29 8.88 8.63
C VAL A 34 3.41 9.84 7.45
N MET A 35 4.34 10.80 7.49
CA MET A 35 4.44 11.88 6.50
C MET A 35 5.78 11.87 5.75
N PHE A 36 5.68 12.07 4.44
CA PHE A 36 6.78 12.47 3.55
C PHE A 36 6.54 13.91 3.05
N LYS A 37 7.59 14.71 2.98
CA LYS A 37 7.53 16.08 2.47
C LYS A 37 8.77 16.41 1.65
N GLN A 38 8.55 16.97 0.45
CA GLN A 38 9.59 17.52 -0.41
C GLN A 38 9.10 18.86 -0.96
N GLY A 39 9.71 19.96 -0.51
CA GLY A 39 9.21 21.30 -0.84
C GLY A 39 7.77 21.49 -0.35
N LYS A 40 6.87 21.83 -1.27
CA LYS A 40 5.42 21.96 -1.07
C LYS A 40 4.65 20.68 -1.42
N PHE A 41 5.30 19.66 -1.96
CA PHE A 41 4.72 18.34 -2.12
C PHE A 41 4.73 17.57 -0.79
N LYS A 42 3.60 16.96 -0.44
CA LYS A 42 3.39 16.22 0.80
C LYS A 42 2.60 14.95 0.52
N MET A 43 3.02 13.85 1.11
CA MET A 43 2.27 12.59 1.15
C MET A 43 2.13 12.15 2.60
N THR A 44 0.93 11.77 3.00
CA THR A 44 0.65 11.34 4.37
C THR A 44 -0.07 10.01 4.35
N LEU A 45 0.58 8.93 4.80
CA LEU A 45 -0.09 7.66 5.06
C LEU A 45 -1.06 7.85 6.23
N LYS A 46 -2.35 7.71 5.98
CA LYS A 46 -3.42 7.94 6.96
C LYS A 46 -3.97 6.68 7.57
N MET A 47 -4.01 5.59 6.81
CA MET A 47 -4.68 4.36 7.20
C MET A 47 -4.07 3.16 6.48
N ILE A 48 -4.05 2.04 7.21
CA ILE A 48 -3.73 0.72 6.69
C ILE A 48 -4.98 -0.14 6.94
N VAL A 49 -5.54 -0.73 5.90
CA VAL A 49 -6.65 -1.68 6.03
C VAL A 49 -6.08 -3.08 5.85
N ASN A 50 -6.21 -3.90 6.89
CA ASN A 50 -5.77 -5.29 6.85
C ASN A 50 -6.89 -6.15 6.28
N GLU A 51 -6.49 -7.10 5.42
CA GLU A 51 -7.31 -8.16 4.82
C GLU A 51 -8.62 -7.66 4.16
N ASN A 52 -8.54 -7.38 2.86
CA ASN A 52 -9.74 -7.30 2.03
C ASN A 52 -10.17 -8.70 1.52
N ALA A 53 -11.29 -8.76 0.78
CA ALA A 53 -11.84 -10.01 0.27
C ALA A 53 -10.89 -10.79 -0.68
N ASP A 54 -9.86 -10.13 -1.21
CA ASP A 54 -8.88 -10.69 -2.14
C ASP A 54 -7.55 -11.06 -1.44
N ASN A 55 -7.49 -11.05 -0.11
CA ASN A 55 -6.29 -11.30 0.70
C ASN A 55 -5.12 -10.35 0.40
N ASN A 56 -5.42 -9.05 0.34
CA ASN A 56 -4.41 -8.01 0.21
C ASN A 56 -4.45 -7.02 1.38
N SER A 57 -3.33 -6.33 1.61
CA SER A 57 -3.19 -5.19 2.53
C SER A 57 -3.30 -3.89 1.74
N GLU A 58 -4.08 -2.95 2.25
CA GLU A 58 -4.41 -1.69 1.57
C GLU A 58 -3.85 -0.48 2.33
N PHE A 59 -3.35 0.50 1.58
CA PHE A 59 -2.71 1.71 2.09
C PHE A 59 -3.35 2.95 1.49
N TYR A 60 -3.75 3.90 2.35
CA TYR A 60 -4.36 5.15 1.95
C TYR A 60 -3.47 6.34 2.27
N PHE A 61 -3.20 7.17 1.26
CA PHE A 61 -2.38 8.37 1.39
C PHE A 61 -3.16 9.61 1.01
N ASP A 62 -3.09 10.64 1.84
CA ASP A 62 -3.40 12.00 1.41
C ASP A 62 -2.19 12.56 0.67
N VAL A 63 -2.38 13.02 -0.56
CA VAL A 63 -1.34 13.58 -1.42
C VAL A 63 -1.71 15.01 -1.75
N LYS A 64 -0.82 15.93 -1.37
CA LYS A 64 -0.99 17.35 -1.64
C LYS A 64 0.22 17.91 -2.37
N ASN A 65 -0.03 18.60 -3.48
CA ASN A 65 0.97 19.32 -4.23
C ASN A 65 0.55 20.79 -4.39
N GLU A 66 1.40 21.70 -3.94
CA GLU A 66 1.24 23.16 -4.14
C GLU A 66 2.48 23.75 -4.85
N GLU A 67 3.27 22.90 -5.51
CA GLU A 67 4.39 23.33 -6.33
C GLU A 67 3.92 23.92 -7.66
N GLU A 68 4.81 24.62 -8.37
CA GLU A 68 4.52 25.14 -9.71
C GLU A 68 4.51 24.04 -10.79
N PHE A 69 4.83 22.80 -10.42
CA PHE A 69 4.93 21.64 -11.31
C PHE A 69 4.28 20.39 -10.67
N GLY A 70 3.88 19.44 -11.51
CA GLY A 70 3.31 18.16 -11.05
C GLY A 70 4.36 17.15 -10.60
N TYR A 71 3.93 16.20 -9.76
CA TYR A 71 4.68 15.02 -9.37
C TYR A 71 3.95 13.76 -9.82
N VAL A 72 4.67 12.85 -10.45
CA VAL A 72 4.19 11.49 -10.66
C VAL A 72 4.59 10.65 -9.47
N VAL A 73 3.62 9.94 -8.89
CA VAL A 73 3.88 8.85 -7.95
C VAL A 73 3.92 7.55 -8.76
N ASP A 74 5.00 6.78 -8.62
CA ASP A 74 5.14 5.47 -9.27
C ASP A 74 4.83 4.35 -8.28
N PRO A 75 3.58 3.88 -8.21
CA PRO A 75 3.18 2.83 -7.29
C PRO A 75 3.71 1.45 -7.71
N PHE A 76 4.10 1.26 -8.98
CA PHE A 76 4.68 0.01 -9.45
C PHE A 76 6.10 -0.19 -8.94
N SER A 77 6.74 0.87 -8.44
CA SER A 77 8.01 0.76 -7.71
C SER A 77 7.85 0.44 -6.22
N ALA A 78 6.62 0.21 -5.74
CA ALA A 78 6.36 -0.03 -4.33
C ALA A 78 7.04 -1.29 -3.81
N LYS A 79 7.65 -1.15 -2.64
CA LYS A 79 8.32 -2.20 -1.89
C LYS A 79 8.00 -2.07 -0.41
N LEU A 80 7.56 -3.17 0.19
CA LEU A 80 7.41 -3.29 1.63
C LEU A 80 8.45 -4.26 2.18
N ASN A 81 9.28 -3.77 3.09
CA ASN A 81 10.23 -4.60 3.83
C ASN A 81 9.78 -4.75 5.27
N TYR A 82 9.79 -5.97 5.79
CA TYR A 82 9.46 -6.26 7.18
C TYR A 82 10.26 -7.44 7.71
N THR A 83 10.29 -7.59 9.04
CA THR A 83 11.03 -8.66 9.70
C THR A 83 10.06 -9.45 10.58
N ILE A 84 10.09 -10.78 10.48
CA ILE A 84 9.42 -11.69 11.41
C ILE A 84 10.50 -12.55 12.07
N GLY A 85 10.61 -12.46 13.39
CA GLY A 85 11.71 -13.06 14.13
C GLY A 85 13.06 -12.48 13.70
N ASN A 86 13.92 -13.31 13.09
CA ASN A 86 15.24 -12.92 12.55
C ASN A 86 15.32 -13.02 11.02
N VAL A 87 14.17 -13.06 10.34
CA VAL A 87 14.10 -13.21 8.88
C VAL A 87 13.47 -11.98 8.27
N ASP A 88 14.16 -11.38 7.30
CA ASP A 88 13.67 -10.24 6.52
C ASP A 88 12.90 -10.73 5.29
N TYR A 89 11.78 -10.07 5.02
CA TYR A 89 10.89 -10.34 3.90
C TYR A 89 10.70 -9.08 3.07
N GLU A 90 10.58 -9.23 1.75
CA GLU A 90 10.23 -8.17 0.80
C GLU A 90 8.95 -8.56 0.07
N ILE A 91 8.01 -7.62 -0.02
CA ILE A 91 6.92 -7.61 -1.00
C ILE A 91 7.27 -6.54 -2.02
N ASN A 92 7.30 -6.89 -3.30
CA ASN A 92 7.74 -6.00 -4.37
C ASN A 92 6.66 -5.79 -5.43
N SER A 93 7.03 -5.14 -6.53
CA SER A 93 6.19 -4.79 -7.67
C SER A 93 5.37 -5.95 -8.25
N ASP A 94 5.91 -7.16 -8.22
CA ASP A 94 5.24 -8.35 -8.77
C ASP A 94 4.07 -8.81 -7.88
N ASP A 95 4.05 -8.34 -6.63
CA ASP A 95 3.02 -8.58 -5.63
C ASP A 95 2.16 -7.31 -5.36
N VAL A 96 2.26 -6.27 -6.19
CA VAL A 96 1.42 -5.07 -6.16
C VAL A 96 0.16 -5.32 -6.99
N TYR A 97 -1.01 -5.30 -6.36
CA TYR A 97 -2.29 -5.36 -7.08
C TYR A 97 -2.83 -3.95 -7.26
N VAL A 98 -2.68 -3.37 -8.44
CA VAL A 98 -3.23 -2.04 -8.72
C VAL A 98 -4.69 -2.20 -9.16
N THR A 99 -5.64 -2.08 -8.23
CA THR A 99 -7.07 -2.21 -8.55
C THR A 99 -7.74 -0.85 -8.78
N ASP A 100 -7.46 0.16 -7.94
CA ASP A 100 -8.11 1.48 -8.03
C ASP A 100 -7.17 2.62 -7.64
N MET A 101 -6.58 3.31 -8.61
CA MET A 101 -5.80 4.54 -8.35
C MET A 101 -6.47 5.71 -9.04
N ASP A 102 -6.62 6.85 -8.35
CA ASP A 102 -7.06 8.08 -9.01
C ASP A 102 -6.03 8.44 -10.09
N LYS A 103 -6.51 8.53 -11.33
CA LYS A 103 -5.68 8.76 -12.53
C LYS A 103 -4.92 10.09 -12.45
N ARG A 104 -5.37 11.05 -11.64
CA ARG A 104 -4.74 12.37 -11.49
C ARG A 104 -3.37 12.31 -10.81
N ILE A 105 -3.18 11.37 -9.89
CA ILE A 105 -1.93 11.17 -9.13
C ILE A 105 -0.89 10.38 -9.96
N LEU A 106 -1.34 9.63 -10.96
CA LEU A 106 -0.49 8.78 -11.82
C LEU A 106 0.05 9.48 -13.07
N SER A 107 -0.48 10.64 -13.44
CA SER A 107 -0.13 11.30 -14.71
C SER A 107 0.18 12.80 -14.60
N SER A 108 0.21 13.36 -13.38
CA SER A 108 -0.23 14.73 -13.07
C SER A 108 0.23 15.81 -14.08
N LEU A 109 -0.63 16.16 -15.04
CA LEU A 109 -0.49 17.42 -15.80
C LEU A 109 -0.92 18.64 -14.94
N ASP A 110 -1.59 18.39 -13.82
CA ASP A 110 -2.01 19.39 -12.83
C ASP A 110 -0.96 19.56 -11.72
N ASN A 111 -0.68 20.80 -11.32
CA ASN A 111 0.35 21.16 -10.35
C ASN A 111 -0.21 21.58 -8.97
N ASP A 112 -1.49 21.93 -8.88
CA ASP A 112 -2.20 22.23 -7.64
C ASP A 112 -3.29 21.16 -7.42
N TYR A 113 -3.04 20.24 -6.49
CA TYR A 113 -3.98 19.18 -6.16
C TYR A 113 -3.89 18.72 -4.71
N ASP A 114 -5.03 18.26 -4.20
CA ASP A 114 -5.23 17.65 -2.89
C ASP A 114 -6.14 16.43 -3.10
N ASP A 115 -5.54 15.24 -3.10
CA ASP A 115 -6.17 14.01 -3.57
C ASP A 115 -5.75 12.79 -2.73
N THR A 116 -6.41 11.65 -2.92
CA THR A 116 -6.13 10.41 -2.21
C THR A 116 -5.52 9.37 -3.13
N LEU A 117 -4.36 8.84 -2.74
CA LEU A 117 -3.75 7.68 -3.39
C LEU A 117 -4.06 6.41 -2.60
N PHE A 118 -4.40 5.37 -3.34
CA PHE A 118 -4.62 4.03 -2.82
C PHE A 118 -3.59 3.07 -3.40
N ILE A 119 -2.94 2.29 -2.54
CA ILE A 119 -1.98 1.25 -2.94
C ILE A 119 -2.37 -0.05 -2.26
N THR A 120 -2.41 -1.14 -3.03
CA THR A 120 -2.67 -2.47 -2.52
C THR A 120 -1.47 -3.37 -2.75
N LEU A 121 -1.04 -4.05 -1.69
CA LEU A 121 0.05 -5.01 -1.68
C LEU A 121 -0.48 -6.36 -1.22
N LYS A 122 0.20 -7.44 -1.60
CA LYS A 122 -0.05 -8.76 -1.03
C LYS A 122 -0.10 -8.71 0.51
N GLN A 123 -0.95 -9.56 1.09
CA GLN A 123 -1.19 -9.61 2.53
C GLN A 123 0.11 -9.68 3.34
N ILE A 124 0.18 -8.78 4.32
CA ILE A 124 1.20 -8.76 5.35
C ILE A 124 0.78 -9.70 6.46
N PRO A 125 1.66 -10.60 6.95
CA PRO A 125 1.34 -11.47 8.08
C PRO A 125 1.01 -10.68 9.36
N ASN A 126 0.08 -11.21 10.17
CA ASN A 126 -0.43 -10.54 11.38
C ASN A 126 0.62 -10.37 12.51
N ASP A 127 1.73 -11.09 12.46
CA ASP A 127 2.84 -11.02 13.42
C ASP A 127 3.89 -9.96 13.04
N VAL A 128 3.66 -9.21 11.95
CA VAL A 128 4.48 -8.06 11.57
C VAL A 128 4.13 -6.85 12.44
N HIS A 129 5.10 -6.37 13.21
CA HIS A 129 4.94 -5.18 14.06
C HIS A 129 5.59 -3.93 13.48
N LYS A 130 6.56 -4.08 12.59
CA LYS A 130 7.24 -2.97 11.92
C LYS A 130 7.50 -3.32 10.46
N ALA A 131 7.31 -2.34 9.59
CA ALA A 131 7.68 -2.42 8.20
C ALA A 131 8.21 -1.08 7.69
N THR A 132 8.79 -1.09 6.50
CA THR A 132 9.12 0.11 5.74
C THR A 132 8.51 -0.01 4.36
N LEU A 133 7.57 0.88 4.05
CA LEU A 133 7.04 1.05 2.72
C LEU A 133 7.88 2.07 1.96
N SER A 134 8.25 1.76 0.74
CA SER A 134 8.97 2.68 -0.13
C SER A 134 8.49 2.60 -1.57
N PHE A 135 8.54 3.71 -2.28
CA PHE A 135 8.21 3.82 -3.70
C PHE A 135 8.86 5.08 -4.27
N ASN A 136 8.85 5.23 -5.58
CA ASN A 136 9.46 6.32 -6.30
C ASN A 136 8.45 7.43 -6.60
N ILE A 137 8.95 8.66 -6.61
CA ILE A 137 8.27 9.83 -7.17
C ILE A 137 9.25 10.56 -8.07
N TYR A 138 8.74 11.30 -9.05
CA TYR A 138 9.54 12.19 -9.88
C TYR A 138 8.71 13.38 -10.36
N LYS A 139 9.39 14.49 -10.61
CA LYS A 139 8.77 15.66 -11.21
C LYS A 139 8.41 15.34 -12.67
N VAL A 140 7.25 15.79 -13.11
CA VAL A 140 6.80 15.64 -14.50
C VAL A 140 7.82 16.26 -15.47
N GLY A 141 8.25 15.51 -16.48
CA GLY A 141 9.30 15.90 -17.42
C GLY A 141 10.73 15.72 -16.91
N GLU A 142 10.92 15.14 -15.71
CA GLU A 142 12.21 14.78 -15.14
C GLU A 142 12.24 13.29 -14.73
N GLU A 143 11.78 12.40 -15.61
CA GLU A 143 11.62 10.95 -15.36
C GLU A 143 12.94 10.25 -14.95
N ASN A 144 14.08 10.84 -15.32
CA ASN A 144 15.41 10.34 -14.96
C ASN A 144 15.90 10.80 -13.57
N LYS A 145 15.17 11.69 -12.89
CA LYS A 145 15.50 12.20 -11.55
C LYS A 145 14.49 11.69 -10.52
N ILE A 146 14.72 10.46 -10.10
CA ILE A 146 13.85 9.73 -9.19
C ILE A 146 14.17 10.08 -7.73
N THR A 147 13.16 10.47 -6.96
CA THR A 147 13.22 10.50 -5.50
C THR A 147 12.56 9.26 -4.94
N LYS A 148 13.23 8.60 -3.98
CA LYS A 148 12.62 7.49 -3.23
C LYS A 148 11.92 8.00 -1.97
N VAL A 149 10.63 7.75 -1.86
CA VAL A 149 9.83 7.92 -0.65
C VAL A 149 10.06 6.73 0.26
N ILE A 150 10.26 6.98 1.56
CA ILE A 150 10.48 5.96 2.58
C ILE A 150 9.58 6.28 3.77
N MET A 151 8.69 5.37 4.11
CA MET A 151 7.73 5.50 5.20
C MET A 151 7.88 4.32 6.16
N PRO A 152 8.49 4.52 7.35
CA PRO A 152 8.50 3.51 8.40
C PRO A 152 7.09 3.39 9.01
N ILE A 153 6.64 2.17 9.21
CA ILE A 153 5.29 1.83 9.68
C ILE A 153 5.44 0.98 10.95
N GLU A 154 4.68 1.32 11.99
CA GLU A 154 4.46 0.47 13.15
C GLU A 154 2.98 0.06 13.18
N PHE A 155 2.72 -1.26 13.21
CA PHE A 155 1.38 -1.86 13.21
C PHE A 155 0.80 -1.98 14.62
#